data_AF-U7MT78-F1
#
_entry.id   AF-U7MT78-F1
#
_cell.length_a   1.000
_cell.length_b   1.000
_cell.length_c   1.000
_cell.angle_alpha   90.00
_cell.angle_beta   90.00
_cell.angle_gamma   90.00
#
_symmetry.space_group_name_H-M   'P 1'
#
loop_
_entity.id
_entity.type
_entity.pdbx_description
1 polymer ?
#
loop_
_entity_poly.entity_id
_entity_poly.type
_entity_poly.pdbx_seq_one_letter_code
_entity_poly.pdbx_strand_id
1 'polypeptide(L)'
;MMSSPDSLRRILNLWPPLRASGIRITEITADASYAKIVWNRTWKNVNMHGVAFGGTLFSMADVMIGTLLQRRLGSGFEVWTRSASFQYLKPGRNGVNIEVELSDELVEWVLHTIEEDGYCNVPYSCMLKNPDGEVASISHQELHARPRGGGKRTARPKHASKPRGYILEHMATAIAWAAFSETPETLTTLLSSMRRMPSQAEQLRHVCAKAKEEAGWDDAQLHKFGVPGGYLN
;
A
#
# COMPACT_ATOMS: atom_id res chain seq x y z
N MET A 1 -19.39 5.21 21.13
CA MET A 1 -19.00 3.80 21.36
C MET A 1 -18.39 3.28 20.06
N MET A 2 -17.10 2.97 20.05
CA MET A 2 -16.51 2.25 18.91
C MET A 2 -17.10 0.83 18.92
N SER A 3 -17.65 0.38 17.79
CA SER A 3 -18.22 -0.97 17.69
C SER A 3 -17.12 -2.00 17.99
N SER A 4 -17.44 -3.04 18.76
CA SER A 4 -16.48 -4.13 19.04
C SER A 4 -15.95 -4.72 17.73
N PRO A 5 -14.75 -5.34 17.73
CA PRO A 5 -14.18 -5.99 16.55
C PRO A 5 -15.16 -6.95 15.88
N ASP A 6 -15.87 -7.75 16.68
CA ASP A 6 -16.90 -8.67 16.18
C ASP A 6 -18.10 -7.96 15.58
N SER A 7 -18.58 -6.88 16.20
CA SER A 7 -19.67 -6.07 15.64
C SER A 7 -19.26 -5.46 14.30
N LEU A 8 -18.04 -4.90 14.19
CA LEU A 8 -17.53 -4.38 12.91
C LEU A 8 -17.44 -5.49 11.86
N ARG A 9 -16.85 -6.63 12.20
CA ARG A 9 -16.72 -7.77 11.29
C ARG A 9 -18.08 -8.23 10.78
N ARG A 10 -19.10 -8.29 11.64
CA ARG A 10 -20.48 -8.63 11.23
C ARG A 10 -21.08 -7.57 10.31
N ILE A 11 -20.94 -6.29 10.65
CA ILE A 11 -21.43 -5.17 9.84
C ILE A 11 -20.81 -5.20 8.44
N LEU A 12 -19.48 -5.30 8.35
CA LEU A 12 -18.78 -5.31 7.07
C LEU A 12 -19.11 -6.56 6.24
N ASN A 13 -19.24 -7.74 6.87
CA ASN A 13 -19.66 -8.96 6.17
C ASN A 13 -21.13 -8.93 5.68
N LEU A 14 -21.96 -8.08 6.27
CA LEU A 14 -23.34 -7.84 5.84
C LEU A 14 -23.46 -6.67 4.85
N TRP A 15 -22.42 -5.83 4.74
CA TRP A 15 -22.43 -4.67 3.86
C TRP A 15 -22.54 -5.11 2.39
N PRO A 16 -23.58 -4.68 1.65
CA PRO A 16 -23.89 -5.24 0.33
C PRO A 16 -22.74 -5.22 -0.68
N PRO A 17 -21.91 -4.16 -0.81
CA PRO A 17 -20.81 -4.14 -1.77
C PRO A 17 -19.77 -5.25 -1.57
N LEU A 18 -19.38 -5.52 -0.32
CA LEU A 18 -18.41 -6.59 -0.01
C LEU A 18 -19.05 -7.96 -0.19
N ARG A 19 -20.26 -8.14 0.35
CA ARG A 19 -20.98 -9.41 0.30
C ARG A 19 -21.27 -9.85 -1.13
N ALA A 20 -21.76 -8.94 -1.98
CA ALA A 20 -22.03 -9.22 -3.38
C ALA A 20 -20.75 -9.60 -4.16
N SER A 21 -19.62 -9.02 -3.78
CA SER A 21 -18.31 -9.35 -4.34
C SER A 21 -17.70 -10.64 -3.79
N GLY A 22 -18.32 -11.26 -2.78
CA GLY A 22 -17.81 -12.47 -2.10
C GLY A 22 -16.62 -12.21 -1.16
N ILE A 23 -16.40 -10.94 -0.79
CA ILE A 23 -15.39 -10.55 0.19
C ILE A 23 -15.92 -10.90 1.58
N ARG A 24 -15.09 -11.56 2.39
CA ARG A 24 -15.40 -11.93 3.76
C ARG A 24 -14.23 -11.60 4.68
N ILE A 25 -14.49 -10.83 5.73
CA ILE A 25 -13.53 -10.59 6.81
C ILE A 25 -13.65 -11.74 7.80
N THR A 26 -12.59 -12.51 7.92
CA THR A 26 -12.53 -13.69 8.79
C THR A 26 -12.10 -13.33 10.20
N GLU A 27 -11.24 -12.32 10.34
CA GLU A 27 -10.61 -11.96 11.61
C GLU A 27 -10.37 -10.45 11.69
N ILE A 28 -10.56 -9.89 12.89
CA ILE A 28 -10.13 -8.56 13.30
C ILE A 28 -9.70 -8.68 14.76
N THR A 29 -8.47 -8.29 15.10
CA THR A 29 -7.99 -8.35 16.50
C THR A 29 -8.68 -7.32 17.38
N ALA A 30 -8.63 -7.53 18.70
CA ALA A 30 -9.30 -6.68 19.69
C ALA A 30 -8.85 -5.21 19.62
N ASP A 31 -7.56 -5.02 19.41
CA ASP A 31 -6.89 -3.75 19.27
C ASP A 31 -6.90 -3.20 17.83
N ALA A 32 -7.48 -3.93 16.86
CA ALA A 32 -7.48 -3.58 15.44
C ALA A 32 -6.07 -3.41 14.82
N SER A 33 -5.03 -4.04 15.39
CA SER A 33 -3.71 -4.12 14.75
C SER A 33 -3.70 -5.06 13.55
N TYR A 34 -4.59 -6.06 13.51
CA TYR A 34 -4.61 -7.06 12.45
C TYR A 34 -6.03 -7.34 11.93
N ALA A 35 -6.12 -7.62 10.63
CA ALA A 35 -7.27 -8.27 10.04
C ALA A 35 -6.90 -9.23 8.91
N LYS A 36 -7.72 -10.27 8.79
CA LYS A 36 -7.67 -11.23 7.68
C LYS A 36 -8.94 -11.16 6.86
N ILE A 37 -8.75 -11.05 5.54
CA ILE A 37 -9.84 -10.97 4.57
C ILE A 37 -9.62 -12.04 3.52
N VAL A 38 -10.70 -12.72 3.15
CA VAL A 38 -10.72 -13.72 2.10
C VAL A 38 -11.75 -13.34 1.05
N TRP A 39 -11.44 -13.61 -0.21
CA TRP A 39 -12.40 -13.61 -1.29
C TRP A 39 -12.80 -15.05 -1.60
N ASN A 40 -14.10 -15.32 -1.45
CA ASN A 40 -14.68 -16.62 -1.78
C ASN A 40 -15.18 -16.59 -3.22
N ARG A 41 -14.53 -17.39 -4.07
CA ARG A 41 -14.93 -17.52 -5.47
C ARG A 41 -16.33 -18.13 -5.58
N THR A 42 -17.18 -17.48 -6.37
CA THR A 42 -18.47 -17.98 -6.83
C THR A 42 -18.58 -17.75 -8.33
N TRP A 43 -19.53 -18.38 -9.00
CA TRP A 43 -19.74 -18.13 -10.42
C TRP A 43 -20.22 -16.69 -10.73
N LYS A 44 -20.72 -15.96 -9.72
CA LYS A 44 -21.27 -14.59 -9.87
C LYS A 44 -20.23 -13.48 -9.71
N ASN A 45 -19.05 -13.77 -9.14
CA ASN A 45 -18.06 -12.76 -8.77
C ASN A 45 -16.69 -12.94 -9.45
N VAL A 46 -16.68 -13.70 -10.55
CA VAL A 46 -15.50 -13.85 -11.43
C VAL A 46 -15.58 -12.89 -12.61
N ASN A 47 -14.43 -12.52 -13.16
CA ASN A 47 -14.35 -11.77 -14.42
C ASN A 47 -14.60 -12.67 -15.64
N MET A 48 -14.50 -12.09 -16.84
CA MET A 48 -14.69 -12.81 -18.12
C MET A 48 -13.72 -13.99 -18.34
N HIS A 49 -12.62 -14.06 -17.59
CA HIS A 49 -11.63 -15.14 -17.64
C HIS A 49 -11.78 -16.16 -16.49
N GLY A 50 -12.86 -16.08 -15.70
CA GLY A 50 -13.17 -17.05 -14.65
C GLY A 50 -12.32 -16.92 -13.38
N VAL A 51 -11.58 -15.81 -13.23
CA VAL A 51 -10.74 -15.48 -12.07
C VAL A 51 -11.28 -14.25 -11.32
N ALA A 52 -10.66 -13.87 -10.21
CA ALA A 52 -11.06 -12.69 -9.45
C ALA A 52 -11.18 -11.44 -10.35
N PHE A 53 -12.27 -10.69 -10.19
CA PHE A 53 -12.37 -9.35 -10.78
C PHE A 53 -11.39 -8.40 -10.09
N GLY A 54 -10.65 -7.61 -10.88
CA GLY A 54 -9.61 -6.71 -10.33
C GLY A 54 -10.17 -5.73 -9.30
N GLY A 55 -11.35 -5.15 -9.55
CA GLY A 55 -12.03 -4.27 -8.60
C GLY A 55 -12.38 -4.97 -7.28
N THR A 56 -12.65 -6.29 -7.29
CA THR A 56 -12.86 -7.06 -6.06
C THR A 56 -11.58 -7.17 -5.25
N LEU A 57 -10.45 -7.47 -5.89
CA LEU A 57 -9.13 -7.52 -5.22
C LEU A 57 -8.76 -6.15 -4.64
N PHE A 58 -9.02 -5.09 -5.38
CA PHE A 58 -8.84 -3.71 -4.89
C PHE A 58 -9.67 -3.45 -3.63
N SER A 59 -10.98 -3.76 -3.66
CA SER A 59 -11.88 -3.55 -2.53
C SER A 59 -11.50 -4.35 -1.28
N MET A 60 -10.85 -5.51 -1.42
CA MET A 60 -10.35 -6.28 -0.27
C MET A 60 -9.32 -5.49 0.55
N ALA A 61 -8.41 -4.79 -0.13
CA ALA A 61 -7.37 -3.99 0.53
C ALA A 61 -7.93 -2.66 1.06
N ASP A 62 -8.60 -1.91 0.19
CA ASP A 62 -9.12 -0.56 0.49
C ASP A 62 -10.02 -0.53 1.74
N VAL A 63 -10.93 -1.50 1.87
CA VAL A 63 -11.91 -1.47 2.96
C VAL A 63 -11.27 -1.66 4.35
N MET A 64 -10.15 -2.37 4.45
CA MET A 64 -9.58 -2.73 5.74
C MET A 64 -8.45 -1.82 6.21
N ILE A 65 -7.59 -1.33 5.32
CA ILE A 65 -6.42 -0.53 5.72
C ILE A 65 -6.86 0.74 6.46
N GLY A 66 -7.72 1.56 5.84
CA GLY A 66 -8.23 2.78 6.46
C GLY A 66 -9.08 2.52 7.71
N THR A 67 -9.90 1.46 7.69
CA THR A 67 -10.77 1.07 8.81
C THR A 67 -9.98 0.69 10.06
N LEU A 68 -8.93 -0.12 9.91
CA LEU A 68 -8.07 -0.50 11.03
C LEU A 68 -7.32 0.71 11.56
N LEU A 69 -6.73 1.53 10.68
CA LEU A 69 -5.97 2.70 11.10
C LEU A 69 -6.85 3.71 11.83
N GLN A 70 -8.04 4.01 11.31
CA GLN A 70 -8.97 4.90 11.99
C GLN A 70 -9.36 4.39 13.39
N ARG A 71 -9.51 3.08 13.56
CA ARG A 71 -9.83 2.49 14.87
C ARG A 71 -8.66 2.55 15.82
N ARG A 72 -7.44 2.32 15.34
CA ARG A 72 -6.20 2.49 16.12
C ARG A 72 -5.97 3.94 16.55
N LEU A 73 -6.31 4.91 15.70
CA LEU A 73 -6.21 6.35 16.03
C LEU A 73 -7.35 6.83 16.95
N GLY A 74 -8.52 6.21 16.85
CA GLY A 74 -9.71 6.55 17.63
C GLY A 74 -10.71 7.46 16.90
N SER A 75 -11.88 7.65 17.52
CA SER A 75 -13.02 8.35 16.88
C SER A 75 -12.80 9.84 16.65
N GLY A 76 -11.76 10.44 17.23
CA GLY A 76 -11.34 11.82 16.97
C GLY A 76 -10.73 12.03 15.59
N PHE A 77 -10.47 10.94 14.84
CA PHE A 77 -9.80 11.00 13.54
C PHE A 77 -10.68 10.47 12.41
N GLU A 78 -10.30 10.85 11.20
CA GLU A 78 -10.78 10.29 9.95
C GLU A 78 -9.60 9.90 9.06
N VAL A 79 -9.74 8.76 8.38
CA VAL A 79 -8.72 8.19 7.51
C VAL A 79 -9.40 7.87 6.19
N TRP A 80 -8.86 8.40 5.10
CA TRP A 80 -9.41 8.26 3.76
C TRP A 80 -8.35 7.79 2.79
N THR A 81 -8.64 6.82 1.94
CA THR A 81 -7.76 6.52 0.81
C THR A 81 -7.68 7.74 -0.09
N ARG A 82 -6.47 8.28 -0.28
CA ARG A 82 -6.20 9.43 -1.17
C ARG A 82 -5.88 8.97 -2.57
N SER A 83 -5.04 7.96 -2.69
CA SER A 83 -4.65 7.33 -3.96
C SER A 83 -4.22 5.90 -3.72
N ALA A 84 -4.37 5.07 -4.74
CA ALA A 84 -4.03 3.65 -4.66
C ALA A 84 -3.55 3.16 -6.03
N SER A 85 -2.58 2.26 -6.01
CA SER A 85 -2.00 1.57 -7.15
C SER A 85 -2.06 0.07 -6.86
N PHE A 86 -2.28 -0.72 -7.91
CA PHE A 86 -2.45 -2.15 -7.80
C PHE A 86 -1.70 -2.85 -8.92
N GLN A 87 -0.73 -3.67 -8.56
CA GLN A 87 0.01 -4.50 -9.51
C GLN A 87 -0.63 -5.89 -9.55
N TYR A 88 -1.24 -6.25 -10.67
CA TYR A 88 -1.80 -7.58 -10.89
C TYR A 88 -0.73 -8.50 -11.47
N LEU A 89 -0.12 -9.32 -10.62
CA LEU A 89 1.03 -10.16 -10.98
C LEU A 89 0.60 -11.53 -11.51
N LYS A 90 -0.38 -12.14 -10.85
CA LYS A 90 -0.92 -13.45 -11.21
C LYS A 90 -2.44 -13.47 -11.07
N PRO A 91 -3.15 -14.32 -11.83
CA PRO A 91 -4.60 -14.43 -11.70
C PRO A 91 -5.00 -14.92 -10.29
N GLY A 92 -6.01 -14.28 -9.69
CA GLY A 92 -6.62 -14.72 -8.43
C GLY A 92 -7.47 -15.96 -8.62
N ARG A 93 -6.89 -17.15 -8.48
CA ARG A 93 -7.56 -18.45 -8.74
C ARG A 93 -8.01 -19.09 -7.44
N ASN A 94 -9.22 -19.65 -7.45
CA ASN A 94 -9.75 -20.48 -6.35
C ASN A 94 -9.79 -19.78 -4.97
N GLY A 95 -9.90 -18.45 -4.97
CA GLY A 95 -9.90 -17.63 -3.76
C GLY A 95 -8.62 -16.80 -3.65
N VAL A 96 -8.68 -15.74 -2.86
CA VAL A 96 -7.55 -14.86 -2.57
C VAL A 96 -7.65 -14.44 -1.12
N ASN A 97 -6.53 -14.33 -0.43
CA ASN A 97 -6.47 -13.82 0.93
C ASN A 97 -5.52 -12.63 1.04
N ILE A 98 -5.80 -11.77 2.00
CA ILE A 98 -4.97 -10.63 2.39
C ILE A 98 -4.96 -10.55 3.91
N GLU A 99 -3.79 -10.20 4.41
CA GLU A 99 -3.54 -9.92 5.81
C GLU A 99 -3.06 -8.48 5.91
N VAL A 100 -3.73 -7.70 6.75
CA VAL A 100 -3.41 -6.29 6.99
C VAL A 100 -2.96 -6.19 8.43
N GLU A 101 -1.74 -5.71 8.63
CA GLU A 101 -1.12 -5.53 9.94
C GLU A 101 -0.65 -4.09 10.11
N LEU A 102 -1.03 -3.46 11.21
CA LEU A 102 -0.65 -2.10 11.58
C LEU A 102 0.20 -2.19 12.84
N SER A 103 1.49 -1.91 12.69
CA SER A 103 2.41 -1.90 13.83
C SER A 103 2.14 -0.71 14.75
N ASP A 104 2.55 -0.83 16.01
CA ASP A 104 2.44 0.25 16.99
C ASP A 104 3.26 1.47 16.53
N GLU A 105 4.44 1.26 15.96
CA GLU A 105 5.33 2.31 15.45
C GLU A 105 4.68 3.11 14.30
N LEU A 106 3.94 2.43 13.41
CA LEU A 106 3.19 3.11 12.35
C LEU A 106 2.13 4.05 12.96
N VAL A 107 1.39 3.56 13.94
CA VAL A 107 0.30 4.32 14.57
C VAL A 107 0.85 5.51 15.36
N GLU A 108 1.92 5.31 16.12
CA GLU A 108 2.64 6.37 16.84
C GLU A 108 3.17 7.43 15.88
N TRP A 109 3.81 7.02 14.78
CA TRP A 109 4.29 7.94 13.76
C TRP A 109 3.16 8.77 13.14
N VAL A 110 2.01 8.15 12.86
CA VAL A 110 0.83 8.87 12.33
C VAL A 110 0.31 9.90 13.32
N LEU A 111 0.16 9.53 14.59
CA LEU A 111 -0.31 10.44 15.64
C LEU A 111 0.64 11.64 15.80
N HIS A 112 1.94 11.38 15.91
CA HIS A 112 2.95 12.42 16.02
C HIS A 112 2.95 13.36 14.82
N THR A 113 2.85 12.80 13.60
CA THR A 113 2.79 13.60 12.38
C THR A 113 1.53 14.49 12.34
N ILE A 114 0.38 13.96 12.79
CA ILE A 114 -0.86 14.76 12.86
C ILE A 114 -0.73 15.88 13.89
N GLU A 115 -0.09 15.62 15.04
CA GLU A 115 0.16 16.64 16.06
C GLU A 115 1.06 17.77 15.53
N GLU A 116 2.14 17.43 14.83
CA GLU A 116 3.08 18.41 14.28
C GLU A 116 2.52 19.17 13.07
N ASP A 117 1.88 18.46 12.14
CA ASP A 117 1.58 18.98 10.80
C ASP A 117 0.09 19.21 10.53
N GLY A 118 -0.80 18.73 11.42
CA GLY A 118 -2.25 18.81 11.32
C GLY A 118 -2.89 17.70 10.48
N TYR A 119 -2.10 16.88 9.78
CA TYR A 119 -2.52 15.70 9.04
C TYR A 119 -1.32 14.79 8.76
N CYS A 120 -1.56 13.55 8.35
CA CYS A 120 -0.54 12.62 7.89
C CYS A 120 -0.99 11.94 6.59
N ASN A 121 -0.10 11.88 5.60
CA ASN A 121 -0.28 11.00 4.45
C ASN A 121 0.47 9.69 4.71
N VAL A 122 -0.27 8.59 4.81
CA VAL A 122 0.22 7.31 5.29
C VAL A 122 0.39 6.37 4.09
N PRO A 123 1.62 6.12 3.63
CA PRO A 123 1.85 5.08 2.64
C PRO A 123 1.69 3.70 3.30
N TYR A 124 0.96 2.81 2.66
CA TYR A 124 0.77 1.45 3.13
C TYR A 124 0.77 0.48 1.95
N SER A 125 1.48 -0.63 2.10
CA SER A 125 1.61 -1.66 1.07
C SER A 125 1.21 -3.01 1.65
N CYS A 126 0.50 -3.82 0.87
CA CYS A 126 0.15 -5.18 1.26
C CYS A 126 0.07 -6.10 0.05
N MET A 127 0.16 -7.40 0.31
CA MET A 127 0.12 -8.44 -0.71
C MET A 127 -1.16 -9.24 -0.61
N LEU A 128 -1.75 -9.52 -1.77
CA LEU A 128 -2.86 -10.44 -1.93
C LEU A 128 -2.30 -11.75 -2.45
N LYS A 129 -2.59 -12.84 -1.74
CA LYS A 129 -2.02 -14.16 -2.01
C LYS A 129 -3.09 -15.14 -2.46
N ASN A 130 -2.73 -15.97 -3.42
CA ASN A 130 -3.49 -17.17 -3.78
C ASN A 130 -3.37 -18.22 -2.65
N PRO A 131 -4.20 -19.28 -2.66
CA PRO A 131 -4.17 -20.33 -1.64
C PRO A 131 -2.84 -21.11 -1.57
N ASP A 132 -2.10 -21.15 -2.67
CA ASP A 132 -0.75 -21.74 -2.77
C ASP A 132 0.36 -20.83 -2.19
N GLY A 133 0.00 -19.64 -1.72
CA GLY A 133 0.93 -18.66 -1.18
C GLY A 133 1.54 -17.72 -2.21
N GLU A 134 1.29 -17.91 -3.51
CA GLU A 134 1.81 -17.04 -4.54
C GLU A 134 1.16 -15.64 -4.48
N VAL A 135 1.95 -14.60 -4.69
CA VAL A 135 1.45 -13.21 -4.73
C VAL A 135 0.65 -13.00 -6.02
N ALA A 136 -0.66 -12.86 -5.88
CA ALA A 136 -1.57 -12.52 -6.95
C ALA A 136 -1.49 -11.03 -7.29
N SER A 137 -1.43 -10.18 -6.26
CA SER A 137 -1.36 -8.73 -6.46
C SER A 137 -0.64 -8.02 -5.31
N ILE A 138 -0.09 -6.86 -5.62
CA ILE A 138 0.50 -5.93 -4.66
C ILE A 138 -0.34 -4.66 -4.66
N SER A 139 -0.82 -4.26 -3.48
CA SER A 139 -1.48 -2.98 -3.28
C SER A 139 -0.50 -2.00 -2.70
N HIS A 140 -0.43 -0.81 -3.29
CA HIS A 140 0.16 0.38 -2.69
C HIS A 140 -0.98 1.37 -2.47
N GLN A 141 -1.07 1.97 -1.30
CA GLN A 141 -2.06 2.99 -0.97
C GLN A 141 -1.40 4.16 -0.26
N GLU A 142 -1.89 5.37 -0.53
CA GLU A 142 -1.67 6.52 0.33
C GLU A 142 -2.99 6.89 0.97
N LEU A 143 -3.03 6.80 2.30
CA LEU A 143 -4.16 7.26 3.10
C LEU A 143 -3.92 8.70 3.53
N HIS A 144 -4.99 9.43 3.77
CA HIS A 144 -5.00 10.75 4.38
C HIS A 144 -5.66 10.65 5.74
N ALA A 145 -4.86 10.74 6.81
CA ALA A 145 -5.29 10.73 8.20
C ALA A 145 -5.29 12.15 8.77
N ARG A 146 -6.38 12.55 9.43
CA ARG A 146 -6.49 13.89 10.04
C ARG A 146 -7.51 13.92 11.19
N PRO A 147 -7.50 14.96 12.04
CA PRO A 147 -8.57 15.17 13.01
C PRO A 147 -9.92 15.32 12.31
N ARG A 148 -10.95 14.72 12.90
CA ARG A 148 -12.33 14.78 12.40
C ARG A 148 -12.84 16.22 12.46
N GLY A 149 -13.46 16.68 11.38
CA GLY A 149 -13.86 18.08 11.22
C GLY A 149 -12.75 18.96 10.64
N GLY A 150 -11.59 18.37 10.33
CA GLY A 150 -10.45 19.05 9.71
C GLY A 150 -9.36 19.40 10.73
N GLY A 151 -8.11 19.24 10.30
CA GLY A 151 -6.93 19.70 11.03
C GLY A 151 -6.42 21.03 10.47
N LYS A 152 -5.85 21.88 11.32
CA LYS A 152 -5.14 23.09 10.88
C LYS A 152 -3.77 22.69 10.37
N ARG A 153 -3.55 22.82 9.05
CA ARG A 153 -2.23 22.57 8.45
C ARG A 153 -1.20 23.55 8.99
N THR A 154 -0.03 23.03 9.35
CA THR A 154 1.12 23.88 9.64
C THR A 154 1.64 24.55 8.35
N ALA A 155 2.26 25.72 8.49
CA ALA A 155 2.88 26.43 7.37
C ALA A 155 4.12 25.71 6.83
N ARG A 156 4.78 24.87 7.64
CA ARG A 156 5.98 24.10 7.26
C ARG A 156 5.85 22.64 7.68
N PRO A 157 5.17 21.78 6.87
CA PRO A 157 4.98 20.38 7.21
C PRO A 157 6.31 19.62 7.26
N LYS A 158 6.63 19.01 8.40
CA LYS A 158 7.89 18.28 8.59
C LYS A 158 7.87 16.91 7.91
N HIS A 159 6.73 16.23 7.83
CA HIS A 159 6.66 14.91 7.21
C HIS A 159 7.07 14.93 5.72
N ALA A 160 6.85 16.06 5.04
CA ALA A 160 7.20 16.27 3.64
C ALA A 160 8.73 16.44 3.40
N SER A 161 9.55 16.44 4.45
CA SER A 161 11.03 16.52 4.33
C SER A 161 11.70 15.20 3.98
N LYS A 162 10.99 14.06 4.09
CA LYS A 162 11.54 12.73 3.82
C LYS A 162 10.64 12.00 2.81
N PRO A 163 11.19 11.52 1.67
CA PRO A 163 10.40 10.81 0.67
C PRO A 163 9.93 9.47 1.23
N ARG A 164 8.68 9.11 0.93
CA ARG A 164 8.03 7.85 1.32
C ARG A 164 6.99 7.46 0.26
N GLY A 165 6.54 6.20 0.28
CA GLY A 165 5.45 5.75 -0.59
C GLY A 165 5.76 5.96 -2.07
N TYR A 166 4.83 6.57 -2.80
CA TYR A 166 4.98 6.79 -4.24
C TYR A 166 6.14 7.70 -4.61
N ILE A 167 6.61 8.56 -3.71
CA ILE A 167 7.78 9.40 -4.00
C ILE A 167 9.00 8.52 -4.27
N LEU A 168 9.18 7.43 -3.49
CA LEU A 168 10.29 6.49 -3.68
C LEU A 168 10.15 5.71 -5.00
N GLU A 169 8.94 5.24 -5.31
CA GLU A 169 8.64 4.53 -6.57
C GLU A 169 8.86 5.42 -7.80
N HIS A 170 8.45 6.69 -7.73
CA HIS A 170 8.64 7.65 -8.82
C HIS A 170 10.11 8.05 -8.98
N MET A 171 10.86 8.22 -7.89
CA MET A 171 12.32 8.38 -7.95
C MET A 171 12.97 7.18 -8.64
N ALA A 172 12.59 5.96 -8.25
CA ALA A 172 13.10 4.74 -8.85
C ALA A 172 12.81 4.68 -10.37
N THR A 173 11.57 5.00 -10.76
CA THR A 173 11.18 5.04 -12.19
C THR A 173 11.98 6.08 -12.97
N ALA A 174 12.18 7.27 -12.43
CA ALA A 174 12.93 8.34 -13.07
C ALA A 174 14.42 7.97 -13.23
N ILE A 175 15.02 7.36 -12.21
CA ILE A 175 16.42 6.88 -12.26
C ILE A 175 16.57 5.77 -13.29
N ALA A 176 15.67 4.78 -13.28
CA ALA A 176 15.70 3.69 -14.25
C ALA A 176 15.66 4.23 -15.68
N TRP A 177 14.76 5.18 -15.97
CA TRP A 177 14.66 5.79 -17.28
C TRP A 177 15.92 6.59 -17.63
N ALA A 178 16.43 7.43 -16.72
CA ALA A 178 17.60 8.25 -16.97
C ALA A 178 18.91 7.45 -17.13
N ALA A 179 19.04 6.29 -16.47
CA ALA A 179 20.21 5.43 -16.57
C ALA A 179 20.18 4.50 -17.79
N PHE A 180 18.97 4.10 -18.25
CA PHE A 180 18.81 3.01 -19.21
C PHE A 180 17.90 3.33 -20.41
N SER A 181 17.59 4.61 -20.69
CA SER A 181 16.76 4.98 -21.87
C SER A 181 17.37 4.51 -23.20
N GLU A 182 18.69 4.47 -23.28
CA GLU A 182 19.45 4.00 -24.45
C GLU A 182 19.64 2.48 -24.47
N THR A 183 19.20 1.75 -23.43
CA THR A 183 19.27 0.28 -23.30
C THR A 183 17.89 -0.30 -22.93
N PRO A 184 16.93 -0.28 -23.86
CA PRO A 184 15.51 -0.57 -23.59
C PRO A 184 15.26 -1.99 -23.03
N GLU A 185 16.11 -2.96 -23.34
CA GLU A 185 16.08 -4.32 -22.79
C GLU A 185 16.35 -4.35 -21.27
N THR A 186 17.35 -3.59 -20.82
CA THR A 186 17.68 -3.43 -19.40
C THR A 186 16.58 -2.64 -18.70
N LEU A 187 16.15 -1.51 -19.29
CA LEU A 187 15.07 -0.69 -18.76
C LEU A 187 13.78 -1.49 -18.54
N THR A 188 13.36 -2.24 -19.56
CA THR A 188 12.13 -3.05 -19.51
C THR A 188 12.24 -4.14 -18.44
N THR A 189 13.38 -4.82 -18.36
CA THR A 189 13.62 -5.88 -17.37
C THR A 189 13.63 -5.30 -15.95
N LEU A 190 14.29 -4.15 -15.74
CA LEU A 190 14.40 -3.47 -14.46
C LEU A 190 13.04 -2.94 -13.97
N LEU A 191 12.27 -2.27 -14.82
CA LEU A 191 10.93 -1.79 -14.44
C LEU A 191 9.99 -2.96 -14.14
N SER A 192 10.14 -4.07 -14.88
CA SER A 192 9.42 -5.31 -14.65
C SER A 192 9.81 -5.94 -13.30
N SER A 193 11.09 -6.06 -12.96
CA SER A 193 11.50 -6.57 -11.63
C SER A 193 11.01 -5.66 -10.50
N MET A 194 11.22 -4.35 -10.64
CA MET A 194 10.82 -3.33 -9.67
C MET A 194 9.33 -3.42 -9.32
N ARG A 195 8.42 -3.45 -10.30
CA ARG A 195 6.97 -3.48 -10.03
C ARG A 195 6.49 -4.74 -9.29
N ARG A 196 7.30 -5.79 -9.21
CA ARG A 196 6.98 -7.03 -8.48
C ARG A 196 7.46 -7.00 -7.03
N MET A 197 8.18 -5.96 -6.62
CA MET A 197 8.69 -5.79 -5.27
C MET A 197 7.61 -5.13 -4.37
N PRO A 198 7.26 -5.71 -3.22
CA PRO A 198 6.22 -5.16 -2.34
C PRO A 198 6.56 -3.83 -1.67
N SER A 199 7.85 -3.53 -1.49
CA SER A 199 8.33 -2.33 -0.80
C SER A 199 8.86 -1.29 -1.77
N GLN A 200 8.31 -0.07 -1.74
CA GLN A 200 8.81 1.04 -2.56
C GLN A 200 10.24 1.46 -2.16
N ALA A 201 10.64 1.22 -0.91
CA ALA A 201 12.01 1.41 -0.47
C ALA A 201 12.97 0.41 -1.15
N GLU A 202 12.56 -0.85 -1.24
CA GLU A 202 13.34 -1.89 -1.93
C GLU A 202 13.37 -1.64 -3.44
N GLN A 203 12.28 -1.17 -4.03
CA GLN A 203 12.22 -0.74 -5.43
C GLN A 203 13.30 0.32 -5.73
N LEU A 204 13.38 1.36 -4.90
CA LEU A 204 14.40 2.41 -5.06
C LEU A 204 15.81 1.86 -4.90
N ARG A 205 16.08 1.08 -3.84
CA ARG A 205 17.40 0.44 -3.63
C ARG A 205 17.80 -0.43 -4.82
N HIS A 206 16.87 -1.23 -5.33
CA HIS A 206 17.11 -2.13 -6.45
C HIS A 206 17.53 -1.35 -7.71
N VAL A 207 16.81 -0.27 -8.03
CA VAL A 207 17.15 0.59 -9.18
C VAL A 207 18.48 1.31 -8.96
N CYS A 208 18.72 1.87 -7.77
CA CYS A 208 19.99 2.53 -7.45
C CYS A 208 21.18 1.57 -7.58
N ALA A 209 21.05 0.34 -7.07
CA ALA A 209 22.08 -0.69 -7.20
C ALA A 209 22.35 -1.04 -8.68
N LYS A 210 21.29 -1.22 -9.48
CA LYS A 210 21.42 -1.52 -10.90
C LYS A 210 22.10 -0.39 -11.67
N ALA A 211 21.75 0.87 -11.38
CA ALA A 211 22.38 2.04 -11.99
C ALA A 211 23.88 2.14 -11.66
N LYS A 212 24.28 1.81 -10.43
CA LYS A 212 25.70 1.74 -10.05
C LYS A 212 26.44 0.62 -10.79
N GLU A 213 25.84 -0.57 -10.81
CA GLU A 213 26.46 -1.78 -11.36
C GLU A 213 26.62 -1.72 -12.88
N GLU A 214 25.57 -1.29 -13.60
CA GLU A 214 25.54 -1.43 -15.07
C GLU A 214 25.64 -0.11 -15.83
N ALA A 215 25.18 1.01 -15.25
CA ALA A 215 25.33 2.32 -15.87
C ALA A 215 26.56 3.10 -15.35
N GLY A 216 27.30 2.54 -14.37
CA GLY A 216 28.49 3.16 -13.79
C GLY A 216 28.21 4.45 -13.01
N TRP A 217 26.98 4.63 -12.51
CA TRP A 217 26.60 5.83 -11.77
C TRP A 217 27.21 5.85 -10.37
N ASP A 218 27.48 7.06 -9.85
CA ASP A 218 27.90 7.29 -8.48
C ASP A 218 26.78 7.85 -7.58
N ASP A 219 27.06 7.99 -6.28
CA ASP A 219 26.13 8.59 -5.31
C ASP A 219 25.78 10.03 -5.65
N ALA A 220 26.71 10.79 -6.26
CA ALA A 220 26.47 12.18 -6.63
C ALA A 220 25.41 12.29 -7.73
N GLN A 221 25.41 11.38 -8.71
CA GLN A 221 24.37 11.28 -9.73
C GLN A 221 23.01 10.91 -9.11
N LEU A 222 22.97 9.94 -8.21
CA LEU A 222 21.73 9.52 -7.56
C LEU A 222 21.15 10.62 -6.65
N HIS A 223 22.01 11.41 -5.98
CA HIS A 223 21.57 12.56 -5.19
C HIS A 223 20.93 13.67 -6.03
N LYS A 224 21.23 13.79 -7.33
CA LYS A 224 20.53 14.74 -8.23
C LYS A 224 19.04 14.39 -8.39
N PHE A 225 18.66 13.14 -8.16
CA PHE A 225 17.26 12.68 -8.13
C PHE A 225 16.62 12.80 -6.73
N GLY A 226 17.34 13.35 -5.75
CA GLY A 226 16.86 13.52 -4.38
C GLY A 226 16.86 12.23 -3.56
N VAL A 227 17.60 11.20 -3.99
CA VAL A 227 17.71 9.93 -3.25
C VAL A 227 18.42 10.16 -1.92
N PRO A 228 17.79 9.85 -0.78
CA PRO A 228 18.46 9.93 0.52
C PRO A 228 19.54 8.87 0.65
N GLY A 229 20.66 9.20 1.31
CA GLY A 229 21.80 8.28 1.47
C GLY A 229 21.45 6.91 2.07
N GLY A 230 20.41 6.85 2.91
CA GLY A 230 19.91 5.59 3.47
C GLY A 230 19.43 4.56 2.45
N TYR A 231 19.17 4.94 1.19
CA TYR A 231 18.75 4.06 0.10
C TYR A 231 19.85 3.73 -0.92
N LEU A 232 21.08 4.23 -0.71
CA LEU A 232 22.21 4.05 -1.63
C LEU A 232 23.08 2.83 -1.31
N ASN A 233 22.84 2.21 -0.15
CA ASN A 233 23.51 0.99 0.33
C ASN A 233 22.64 -0.24 0.09
#